data_AF-A0A7J8SHP7-F1
#
_entry.id   AF-A0A7J8SHP7-F1
#
_cell.length_a   1.000
_cell.length_b   1.000
_cell.length_c   1.000
_cell.angle_alpha   90.00
_cell.angle_beta   90.00
_cell.angle_gamma   90.00
#
_symmetry.space_group_name_H-M   'P 1'
#
loop_
_entity.id
_entity.type
_entity.pdbx_description
1 polymer ?
#
loop_
_entity_poly.entity_id
_entity_poly.type
_entity_poly.pdbx_seq_one_letter_code
_entity_poly.pdbx_strand_id
1 'polypeptide(L)' 'MKSTWKMIKKFVTQVAGKNLFLIIFYNENDLKLIMEGMPWLFRKQIVIFIQLTAPIERS' A
#
# COMPACT_ATOMS: atom_id res chain seq x y z
N MET A 1 -17.23 -11.68 0.35
CA MET A 1 -16.88 -10.24 0.39
C MET A 1 -15.62 -10.11 1.24
N LYS A 2 -14.43 -9.96 0.64
CA LYS A 2 -13.18 -9.86 1.41
C LYS A 2 -13.23 -8.56 2.23
N SER A 3 -13.18 -8.69 3.55
CA SER A 3 -13.26 -7.58 4.51
C SER A 3 -12.20 -6.53 4.18
N THR A 4 -12.62 -5.27 3.95
CA THR A 4 -11.70 -4.12 3.84
C THR A 4 -10.80 -4.07 5.06
N TRP A 5 -9.50 -4.18 4.84
CA TRP A 5 -8.54 -4.16 5.93
C TRP A 5 -8.42 -2.73 6.49
N LYS A 6 -8.54 -2.65 7.82
CA LYS A 6 -8.42 -1.40 8.58
C LYS A 6 -7.13 -1.48 9.39
N MET A 7 -6.22 -0.54 9.16
CA MET A 7 -4.94 -0.51 9.87
C MET A 7 -5.13 -0.48 11.39
N ILE A 8 -4.32 -1.27 12.08
CA ILE A 8 -4.32 -1.37 13.54
C ILE A 8 -3.47 -0.23 14.15
N LYS A 9 -2.42 0.25 13.45
CA LYS A 9 -1.56 1.37 13.87
C LYS A 9 -1.42 2.42 12.75
N LYS A 10 -1.08 3.66 13.13
CA LYS A 10 -0.80 4.75 12.17
C LYS A 10 0.43 4.36 11.35
N PHE A 11 0.43 4.69 10.06
CA PHE A 11 1.56 4.55 9.13
C PHE A 11 2.13 5.93 8.82
N VAL A 12 3.33 5.99 8.26
CA VAL A 12 3.94 7.25 7.79
C VAL A 12 4.06 7.20 6.27
N THR A 13 3.74 8.32 5.61
CA THR A 13 4.02 8.52 4.19
C THR A 13 5.03 9.64 4.01
N GLN A 14 6.06 9.40 3.22
CA GLN A 14 7.10 10.39 2.88
C GLN A 14 7.21 10.52 1.36
N VAL A 15 7.53 11.72 0.90
CA VAL A 15 7.88 11.95 -0.51
C VAL A 15 9.35 11.56 -0.68
N ALA A 16 9.63 10.57 -1.52
CA ALA A 16 10.98 10.07 -1.80
C ALA A 16 11.52 10.54 -3.15
N GLY A 17 10.70 11.23 -3.96
CA GLY A 17 11.07 11.78 -5.25
C GLY A 17 9.86 12.21 -6.07
N LYS A 18 10.08 12.57 -7.34
CA LYS A 18 9.00 12.90 -8.26
C LYS A 18 8.15 11.65 -8.53
N ASN A 19 6.88 11.68 -8.12
CA ASN A 19 5.96 10.54 -8.18
C ASN A 19 6.45 9.28 -7.45
N LEU A 20 7.33 9.44 -6.47
CA LEU A 20 7.86 8.36 -5.65
C LEU A 20 7.51 8.63 -4.18
N PHE A 21 6.82 7.67 -3.57
CA PHE A 21 6.36 7.78 -2.19
C PHE A 21 6.86 6.57 -1.39
N LEU A 22 7.35 6.83 -0.19
CA LEU A 22 7.72 5.81 0.78
C LEU A 22 6.59 5.70 1.81
N ILE A 23 6.10 4.47 2.02
CA ILE A 23 5.09 4.17 3.02
C ILE A 23 5.72 3.25 4.06
N ILE A 24 5.72 3.68 5.32
CA ILE A 24 6.34 2.95 6.44
C ILE A 24 5.24 2.43 7.35
N PHE A 25 5.19 1.11 7.49
CA PHE A 25 4.28 0.40 8.39
C PHE A 25 5.00 0.07 9.69
N TYR A 26 4.31 0.19 10.83
CA TYR A 26 4.86 -0.16 12.15
C TYR A 26 4.62 -1.64 12.52
N ASN A 27 3.89 -2.38 11.67
CA ASN A 27 3.54 -3.77 11.87
C ASN A 27 3.82 -4.53 10.57
N GLU A 28 4.59 -5.61 10.67
CA GLU A 28 4.96 -6.44 9.52
C GLU A 28 3.74 -7.12 8.89
N ASN A 29 2.73 -7.49 9.69
CA ASN A 29 1.50 -8.07 9.17
C ASN A 29 0.74 -7.10 8.28
N ASP A 30 0.77 -5.81 8.59
CA ASP A 30 0.13 -4.77 7.79
C ASP A 30 0.80 -4.65 6.41
N LEU A 31 2.14 -4.73 6.38
CA LEU A 31 2.91 -4.77 5.13
C LEU A 31 2.58 -6.03 4.32
N LYS A 32 2.53 -7.19 4.96
CA LYS A 32 2.22 -8.46 4.29
C LYS A 32 0.85 -8.43 3.62
N LEU A 33 -0.18 -7.98 4.33
CA LEU A 33 -1.54 -7.89 3.77
C LEU A 33 -1.61 -6.97 2.55
N ILE A 34 -0.91 -5.84 2.59
CA ILE A 34 -0.82 -4.91 1.45
C ILE A 34 -0.11 -5.56 0.26
N MET A 35 0.99 -6.29 0.51
CA MET A 35 1.74 -6.98 -0.55
C MET A 35 0.94 -8.13 -1.18
N GLU A 36 0.04 -8.76 -0.42
CA GLU A 36 -0.91 -9.76 -0.90
C GLU A 36 -2.11 -9.15 -1.67
N GLY A 37 -2.13 -7.83 -1.87
CA GLY A 37 -3.17 -7.13 -2.63
C GLY A 37 -4.46 -6.89 -1.86
N MET A 38 -4.42 -6.87 -0.51
CA MET A 38 -5.60 -6.52 0.27
C MET A 38 -6.01 -5.07 0.02
N PRO A 39 -7.31 -4.80 -0.22
CA PRO A 39 -7.82 -3.45 -0.37
C PRO A 39 -7.58 -2.62 0.89
N TRP A 40 -6.91 -1.49 0.72
CA TRP A 40 -6.62 -0.56 1.79
C TRP A 40 -7.50 0.68 1.69
N LEU A 41 -8.27 0.96 2.75
CA LEU A 41 -9.03 2.21 2.86
C LEU A 41 -8.11 3.36 3.30
N PHE A 42 -7.59 4.11 2.33
CA PHE A 42 -6.72 5.26 2.54
C PHE A 42 -7.47 6.56 2.18
N ARG A 43 -7.61 7.48 3.15
CA ARG A 43 -8.31 8.77 2.97
C ARG A 43 -9.69 8.66 2.30
N LYS A 44 -10.50 7.68 2.74
CA LYS A 44 -11.83 7.35 2.18
C LYS A 44 -11.80 6.84 0.72
N GLN A 45 -10.63 6.53 0.20
CA GLN A 45 -10.44 5.90 -1.11
C GLN A 45 -9.94 4.47 -0.91
N ILE A 46 -10.34 3.57 -1.81
CA ILE A 46 -9.81 2.21 -1.82
C ILE A 46 -8.58 2.20 -2.72
N VAL A 47 -7.44 1.84 -2.14
CA VAL A 47 -6.16 1.69 -2.82
C VAL A 47 -5.78 0.22 -2.79
N ILE A 48 -5.30 -0.30 -3.92
CA ILE A 48 -4.76 -1.65 -4.05
C ILE A 48 -3.34 -1.52 -4.57
N PHE A 49 -2.40 -2.15 -3.88
CA PHE A 49 -1.03 -2.25 -4.37
C PHE A 49 -0.87 -3.54 -5.16
N ILE A 50 -0.21 -3.41 -6.30
CA ILE A 50 0.20 -4.55 -7.11
C ILE A 50 1.72 -4.52 -7.11
N GLN A 51 2.33 -5.61 -6.63
CA GLN A 51 3.76 -5.77 -6.72
C GLN A 51 4.16 -5.91 -8.20
N LEU A 52 5.06 -5.04 -8.65
CA LEU A 52 5.64 -5.17 -9.99
C LEU A 52 6.75 -6.22 -9.94
N THR A 53 6.49 -7.39 -10.52
CA THR A 53 7.47 -8.48 -10.64
C THR A 53 8.29 -8.40 -11.92
N ALA A 54 7.80 -7.65 -12.91
CA ALA A 54 8.49 -7.36 -14.16
C ALA A 54 8.48 -5.85 -14.42
N PRO A 55 9.45 -5.33 -15.19
CA PRO A 55 9.40 -3.97 -15.69
C PRO A 55 8.09 -3.75 -16.46
N ILE A 56 7.37 -2.68 -16.12
CA ILE A 56 6.24 -2.21 -16.92
C ILE A 56 6.76 -1.15 -17.87
N GLU A 57 6.59 -1.35 -19.17
CA GLU A 57 6.79 -0.31 -20.16
C GLU A 57 5.76 0.81 -19.92
N ARG A 58 6.25 2.04 -19.77
CA ARG A 58 5.41 3.23 -19.69
C ARG A 58 5.30 3.80 -21.10
N SER A 59 4.09 3.78 -21.68
CA SER A 59 3.76 4.45 -22.96
C SER A 59 3.77 5.96 -22.83
#